data_AF-A0A3P5Z3N3-F1
#
_entry.id   AF-A0A3P5Z3N3-F1
#
_cell.length_a   1.000
_cell.length_b   1.000
_cell.length_c   1.000
_cell.angle_alpha   90.00
_cell.angle_beta   90.00
_cell.angle_gamma   90.00
#
_symmetry.space_group_name_H-M   'P 1'
#
loop_
_entity.id
_entity.type
_entity.pdbx_description
1 polymer ?
#
loop_
_entity_poly.entity_id
_entity_poly.type
_entity_poly.pdbx_seq_one_letter_code
_entity_poly.pdbx_strand_id
1 'polypeptide(L)'
;SKGKRSQSQEPASNGILECPFCHALVWEKEKKGTRGPNRTPLFSICCQQGRVKLKPETEAPPALKSLLLTSTHFQHDIRTYNSILAFTSMGAQLDHSVMHKTGPFTLRIHGQNAHRIGSLVPEPGRRPQFSQLYIVDTANEVQNRLSTVKRTGKTEKQETYMKLTAAKISV
;
A
#
# COMPACT_ATOMS: atom_id res chain seq x y z
N SER A 1 -2.22 -52.54 -27.94
CA SER A 1 -1.62 -51.19 -27.86
C SER A 1 -2.71 -50.17 -27.55
N LYS A 2 -2.84 -49.73 -26.30
CA LYS A 2 -3.77 -48.65 -25.91
C LYS A 2 -2.93 -47.40 -25.64
N GLY A 3 -2.97 -46.45 -26.57
CA GLY A 3 -2.26 -45.17 -26.47
C GLY A 3 -2.79 -44.35 -25.31
N LYS A 4 -1.91 -44.04 -24.34
CA LYS A 4 -2.18 -43.07 -23.29
C LYS A 4 -2.22 -41.68 -23.91
N ARG A 5 -3.40 -41.08 -23.90
CA ARG A 5 -3.62 -39.66 -24.24
C ARG A 5 -2.91 -38.83 -23.18
N SER A 6 -1.83 -38.14 -23.58
CA SER A 6 -1.15 -37.14 -22.78
C SER A 6 -2.14 -36.01 -22.46
N GLN A 7 -2.54 -35.90 -21.20
CA GLN A 7 -3.17 -34.68 -20.71
C GLN A 7 -2.08 -33.62 -20.58
N SER A 8 -2.04 -32.70 -21.54
CA SER A 8 -1.34 -31.43 -21.41
C SER A 8 -1.96 -30.68 -20.22
N GLN A 9 -1.23 -30.60 -19.11
CA GLN A 9 -1.57 -29.74 -17.99
C GLN A 9 -1.42 -28.29 -18.43
N GLU A 10 -2.55 -27.61 -18.60
CA GLU A 10 -2.64 -26.14 -18.65
C GLU A 10 -1.97 -25.56 -17.40
N PRO A 11 -1.18 -24.47 -17.52
CA PRO A 11 -0.55 -23.84 -16.37
C PRO A 11 -1.62 -23.37 -15.39
N ALA A 12 -1.43 -23.67 -14.10
CA ALA A 12 -2.36 -23.31 -13.04
C ALA A 12 -2.67 -21.80 -13.09
N SER A 13 -3.89 -21.45 -13.49
CA SER A 13 -4.33 -20.06 -13.48
C SER A 13 -4.14 -19.50 -12.07
N ASN A 14 -3.63 -18.28 -11.98
CA ASN A 14 -3.23 -17.62 -10.74
C ASN A 14 -4.44 -17.30 -9.82
N GLY A 15 -5.63 -17.82 -10.14
CA GLY A 15 -6.88 -17.55 -9.45
C GLY A 15 -7.34 -16.11 -9.56
N ILE A 16 -6.81 -15.35 -10.54
CA ILE A 16 -7.18 -13.96 -10.81
C ILE A 16 -8.14 -13.95 -11.99
N LEU A 17 -9.26 -13.27 -11.82
CA LEU A 17 -10.28 -13.03 -12.84
C LEU A 17 -10.38 -11.53 -13.11
N GLU A 18 -10.81 -11.19 -14.31
CA GLU A 18 -11.10 -9.81 -14.67
C GLU A 18 -12.59 -9.52 -14.51
N CYS A 19 -12.94 -8.41 -13.87
CA CYS A 19 -14.32 -7.98 -13.74
C CYS A 19 -14.88 -7.51 -15.10
N PRO A 20 -15.99 -8.09 -15.60
CA PRO A 20 -16.52 -7.75 -16.93
C PRO A 20 -17.10 -6.34 -17.05
N PHE A 21 -17.28 -5.62 -15.93
CA PHE A 21 -17.87 -4.29 -15.91
C PHE A 21 -16.85 -3.15 -15.73
N CYS A 22 -15.74 -3.42 -15.03
CA CYS A 22 -14.76 -2.38 -14.68
C CYS A 22 -13.31 -2.80 -14.89
N HIS A 23 -13.07 -4.01 -15.41
CA HIS A 23 -11.75 -4.55 -15.73
C HIS A 23 -10.78 -4.70 -14.53
N ALA A 24 -11.29 -4.50 -13.31
CA ALA A 24 -10.51 -4.76 -12.10
C ALA A 24 -10.12 -6.25 -12.02
N LEU A 25 -8.85 -6.50 -11.71
CA LEU A 25 -8.34 -7.82 -11.37
C LEU A 25 -8.80 -8.20 -9.95
N VAL A 26 -9.48 -9.35 -9.84
CA VAL A 26 -10.11 -9.82 -8.61
C VAL A 26 -9.79 -11.30 -8.41
N TRP A 27 -9.72 -11.76 -7.16
CA TRP A 27 -9.52 -13.18 -6.93
C TRP A 27 -10.81 -13.95 -7.23
N GLU A 28 -10.68 -15.15 -7.80
CA GLU A 28 -11.81 -16.03 -8.09
C GLU A 28 -12.64 -16.32 -6.83
N LYS A 29 -11.98 -16.46 -5.68
CA LYS A 29 -12.63 -16.68 -4.38
C LYS A 29 -13.49 -15.51 -3.90
N GLU A 30 -13.34 -14.32 -4.50
CA GLU A 30 -14.17 -13.14 -4.19
C GLU A 30 -15.43 -13.07 -5.05
N LYS A 31 -15.59 -13.99 -6.00
CA LYS A 31 -16.78 -14.11 -6.84
C LYS A 31 -18.01 -14.39 -5.97
N LYS A 32 -19.06 -13.58 -6.17
CA LYS A 32 -20.34 -13.73 -5.47
C LYS A 32 -21.32 -14.66 -6.18
N GLY A 33 -21.12 -14.89 -7.48
CA GLY A 33 -21.98 -15.75 -8.28
C GLY A 33 -21.78 -15.50 -9.76
N THR A 34 -22.75 -15.94 -10.54
CA THR A 34 -22.77 -15.77 -11.99
C THR A 34 -24.13 -15.28 -12.45
N ARG A 35 -24.17 -14.44 -13.50
CA ARG A 35 -25.40 -13.96 -14.12
C ARG A 35 -25.57 -14.54 -15.52
N GLY A 36 -26.80 -14.94 -15.84
CA GLY A 36 -27.20 -15.33 -17.19
C GLY A 36 -26.63 -16.66 -17.69
N PRO A 37 -26.97 -17.05 -18.93
CA PRO A 37 -26.56 -18.33 -19.52
C PRO A 37 -25.04 -18.43 -19.72
N ASN A 38 -24.36 -17.30 -19.99
CA ASN A 38 -22.90 -17.25 -20.18
C ASN A 38 -22.11 -17.31 -18.86
N ARG A 39 -22.80 -17.52 -17.72
CA ARG A 39 -22.19 -17.61 -16.39
C ARG A 39 -21.23 -16.45 -16.06
N THR A 40 -21.59 -15.23 -16.49
CA THR A 40 -20.76 -14.02 -16.30
C THR A 40 -20.49 -13.81 -14.81
N PRO A 41 -19.22 -13.76 -14.36
CA PRO A 41 -18.89 -13.66 -12.95
C PRO A 41 -19.30 -12.30 -12.36
N LEU A 42 -19.86 -12.32 -11.16
CA LEU A 42 -20.28 -11.13 -10.43
C LEU A 42 -19.38 -10.89 -9.21
N PHE A 43 -18.96 -9.64 -9.03
CA PHE A 43 -18.10 -9.21 -7.95
C PHE A 43 -18.69 -7.98 -7.26
N SER A 44 -18.70 -7.98 -5.93
CA SER A 44 -19.15 -6.82 -5.13
C SER A 44 -18.00 -5.88 -4.73
N ILE A 45 -16.75 -6.37 -4.75
CA ILE A 45 -15.59 -5.67 -4.18
C ILE A 45 -15.05 -4.53 -5.05
N CYS A 46 -15.27 -4.58 -6.37
CA CYS A 46 -14.79 -3.56 -7.31
C CYS A 46 -15.87 -2.51 -7.63
N CYS A 47 -16.76 -2.79 -8.59
CA CYS A 47 -17.78 -1.87 -9.10
C CYS A 47 -19.20 -2.20 -8.60
N GLN A 48 -19.32 -3.02 -7.56
CA GLN A 48 -20.59 -3.50 -7.03
C GLN A 48 -21.51 -4.09 -8.12
N GLN A 49 -20.99 -5.04 -8.90
CA GLN A 49 -21.70 -5.71 -10.00
C GLN A 49 -22.13 -4.74 -11.13
N GLY A 50 -21.30 -3.73 -11.40
CA GLY A 50 -21.53 -2.72 -12.45
C GLY A 50 -22.42 -1.55 -12.02
N ARG A 51 -22.82 -1.47 -10.74
CA ARG A 51 -23.61 -0.34 -10.21
C ARG A 51 -22.78 0.93 -10.02
N VAL A 52 -21.48 0.78 -9.79
CA VAL A 52 -20.55 1.91 -9.59
C VAL A 52 -19.68 2.05 -10.83
N LYS A 53 -19.75 3.20 -11.49
CA LYS A 53 -18.84 3.55 -12.59
C LYS A 53 -17.55 4.13 -12.00
N LEU A 54 -16.51 3.31 -11.92
CA LEU A 54 -15.18 3.75 -11.51
C LEU A 54 -14.53 4.55 -12.64
N LYS A 55 -13.79 5.61 -12.30
CA LYS A 55 -12.93 6.28 -13.27
C LYS A 55 -11.80 5.32 -13.67
N PRO A 56 -11.39 5.29 -14.95
CA PRO A 56 -10.21 4.54 -15.36
C PRO A 56 -9.00 4.94 -14.52
N GLU A 57 -8.16 3.95 -14.21
CA GLU A 57 -6.91 4.20 -13.51
C GLU A 57 -6.02 5.10 -14.36
N THR A 58 -5.45 6.13 -13.73
CA THR A 58 -4.51 7.02 -14.42
C THR A 58 -3.15 6.35 -14.42
N GLU A 59 -2.47 6.34 -15.56
CA GLU A 59 -1.12 5.79 -15.62
C GLU A 59 -0.18 6.55 -14.67
N ALA A 60 0.68 5.80 -13.98
CA ALA A 60 1.72 6.38 -13.15
C ALA A 60 2.65 7.26 -14.01
N PRO A 61 3.16 8.39 -13.44
CA PRO A 61 4.15 9.21 -14.12
C PRO A 61 5.33 8.37 -14.67
N PRO A 62 5.81 8.62 -15.91
CA PRO A 62 6.80 7.75 -16.55
C PRO A 62 8.07 7.51 -15.72
N ALA A 63 8.53 8.52 -14.98
CA ALA A 63 9.68 8.42 -14.10
C ALA A 63 9.44 7.40 -12.96
N LEU A 64 8.27 7.42 -12.32
CA LEU A 64 7.92 6.47 -11.26
C LEU A 64 7.71 5.06 -11.80
N LYS A 65 7.04 4.93 -12.96
CA LYS A 65 6.87 3.64 -13.65
C LYS A 65 8.22 3.02 -14.00
N SER A 66 9.16 3.83 -14.52
CA SER A 66 10.52 3.39 -14.83
C SER A 66 11.27 2.96 -13.57
N LEU A 67 11.26 3.77 -12.49
CA LEU A 67 11.89 3.42 -11.22
C LEU A 67 11.36 2.11 -10.66
N LEU A 68 10.04 1.92 -10.67
CA LEU A 68 9.44 0.71 -10.15
C LEU A 68 9.81 -0.53 -10.97
N LEU A 69 9.86 -0.44 -12.29
CA LEU A 69 10.11 -1.59 -13.15
C LEU A 69 11.60 -1.92 -13.29
N THR A 70 12.48 -0.92 -13.17
CA THR A 70 13.92 -1.08 -13.50
C THR A 70 14.86 -1.01 -12.31
N SER A 71 14.49 -0.34 -11.21
CA SER A 71 15.38 -0.15 -10.06
C SER A 71 15.09 -1.14 -8.94
N THR A 72 15.99 -2.11 -8.76
CA THR A 72 15.96 -3.07 -7.64
C THR A 72 16.07 -2.37 -6.28
N HIS A 73 16.90 -1.33 -6.18
CA HIS A 73 17.01 -0.50 -4.98
C HIS A 73 15.69 0.20 -4.65
N PHE A 74 15.02 0.78 -5.66
CA PHE A 74 13.73 1.42 -5.44
C PHE A 74 12.66 0.43 -5.00
N GLN A 75 12.57 -0.75 -5.64
CA GLN A 75 11.64 -1.80 -5.26
C GLN A 75 11.86 -2.29 -3.82
N HIS A 76 13.12 -2.51 -3.43
CA HIS A 76 13.49 -2.95 -2.09
C HIS A 76 13.13 -1.91 -1.02
N ASP A 77 13.45 -0.63 -1.28
CA ASP A 77 13.32 0.47 -0.32
C ASP A 77 12.05 1.31 -0.50
N ILE A 78 11.08 0.87 -1.32
CA ILE A 78 9.87 1.65 -1.66
C ILE A 78 9.11 2.13 -0.42
N ARG A 79 9.08 1.32 0.65
CA ARG A 79 8.45 1.69 1.93
C ARG A 79 9.17 2.85 2.61
N THR A 80 10.49 2.91 2.52
CA THR A 80 11.31 4.00 3.05
C THR A 80 11.06 5.28 2.27
N TYR A 81 11.04 5.21 0.94
CA TYR A 81 10.72 6.35 0.07
C TYR A 81 9.32 6.90 0.38
N ASN A 82 8.32 6.03 0.46
CA ASN A 82 6.95 6.39 0.86
C ASN A 82 6.92 7.06 2.23
N SER A 83 7.66 6.52 3.20
CA SER A 83 7.75 7.06 4.56
C SER A 83 8.38 8.45 4.64
N ILE A 84 9.29 8.80 3.73
CA ILE A 84 9.89 10.14 3.63
C ILE A 84 8.87 11.18 3.16
N LEU A 85 7.91 10.74 2.34
CA LEU A 85 6.87 11.58 1.77
C LEU A 85 5.57 11.56 2.59
N ALA A 86 5.50 10.78 3.67
CA ALA A 86 4.32 10.69 4.52
C ALA A 86 3.97 12.04 5.16
N PHE A 87 2.73 12.50 4.91
CA PHE A 87 2.22 13.76 5.45
C PHE A 87 1.83 13.65 6.93
N THR A 88 1.37 12.47 7.35
CA THR A 88 0.92 12.18 8.72
C THR A 88 1.62 10.95 9.28
N SER A 89 1.79 10.92 10.60
CA SER A 89 2.09 9.69 11.33
C SER A 89 0.86 9.21 12.11
N MET A 90 0.88 7.94 12.46
CA MET A 90 -0.09 7.28 13.31
C MET A 90 0.64 6.78 14.55
N GLY A 91 0.20 7.23 15.72
CA GLY A 91 0.57 6.60 16.98
C GLY A 91 -0.38 5.45 17.26
N ALA A 92 0.15 4.28 17.60
CA ALA A 92 -0.64 3.15 18.05
C ALA A 92 0.06 2.44 19.20
N GLN A 93 -0.70 2.00 20.20
CA GLN A 93 -0.18 1.04 21.17
C GLN A 93 -0.09 -0.32 20.47
N LEU A 94 1.15 -0.75 20.23
CA LEU A 94 1.42 -1.98 19.53
C LEU A 94 1.29 -3.17 20.48
N ASP A 95 0.43 -4.10 20.12
CA ASP A 95 0.36 -5.37 20.79
C ASP A 95 1.39 -6.34 20.21
N HIS A 96 2.56 -6.38 20.84
CA HIS A 96 3.65 -7.26 20.44
C HIS A 96 3.32 -8.75 20.59
N SER A 97 2.28 -9.13 21.34
CA SER A 97 1.91 -10.54 21.53
C SER A 97 1.38 -11.20 20.25
N VAL A 98 0.96 -10.42 19.26
CA VAL A 98 0.49 -10.91 17.95
C VAL A 98 1.51 -10.69 16.82
N MET A 99 2.49 -9.82 17.06
CA MET A 99 3.57 -9.56 16.10
C MET A 99 4.55 -10.73 16.11
N HIS A 100 5.11 -11.06 14.94
CA HIS A 100 6.12 -12.13 14.77
C HIS A 100 5.63 -13.55 15.09
N LYS A 101 4.31 -13.78 15.12
CA LYS A 101 3.75 -15.13 15.12
C LYS A 101 3.86 -15.77 13.75
N THR A 102 3.93 -17.09 13.72
CA THR A 102 3.89 -17.88 12.49
C THR A 102 2.60 -17.61 11.74
N GLY A 103 2.71 -17.08 10.52
CA GLY A 103 1.57 -16.69 9.69
C GLY A 103 1.76 -15.32 9.04
N PRO A 104 0.72 -14.79 8.38
CA PRO A 104 0.74 -13.45 7.80
C PRO A 104 1.09 -12.39 8.83
N PHE A 105 1.89 -11.38 8.43
CA PHE A 105 2.22 -10.26 9.29
C PHE A 105 0.95 -9.60 9.81
N THR A 106 0.76 -9.64 11.13
CA THR A 106 -0.46 -9.15 11.80
C THR A 106 -0.11 -8.01 12.73
N LEU A 107 -0.68 -6.84 12.44
CA LEU A 107 -0.62 -5.65 13.29
C LEU A 107 -2.00 -5.47 13.93
N ARG A 108 -2.07 -5.54 15.27
CA ARG A 108 -3.30 -5.30 16.03
C ARG A 108 -3.23 -3.93 16.69
N ILE A 109 -4.21 -3.08 16.37
CA ILE A 109 -4.40 -1.75 16.95
C ILE A 109 -5.74 -1.78 17.69
N HIS A 110 -5.74 -1.45 18.97
CA HIS A 110 -6.96 -1.37 19.79
C HIS A 110 -7.35 0.09 20.04
N GLY A 111 -8.65 0.36 20.15
CA GLY A 111 -9.19 1.69 20.44
C GLY A 111 -9.48 2.54 19.20
N GLN A 112 -9.65 3.85 19.41
CA GLN A 112 -9.89 4.81 18.34
C GLN A 112 -8.58 5.19 17.66
N ASN A 113 -8.56 5.17 16.33
CA ASN A 113 -7.47 5.73 15.55
C ASN A 113 -7.62 7.25 15.49
N ALA A 114 -6.68 7.99 16.07
CA ALA A 114 -6.62 9.44 15.97
C ALA A 114 -5.41 9.86 15.14
N HIS A 115 -5.65 10.73 14.15
CA HIS A 115 -4.57 11.41 13.45
C HIS A 115 -3.98 12.48 14.36
N ARG A 116 -2.73 12.28 14.80
CA ARG A 116 -1.97 13.32 15.52
C ARG A 116 -1.29 14.22 14.50
N ILE A 117 -1.91 15.35 14.21
CA ILE A 117 -1.29 16.43 13.43
C ILE A 117 -0.50 17.30 14.43
N GLY A 118 0.82 17.32 14.30
CA GLY A 118 1.66 18.22 15.09
C GLY A 118 1.47 19.69 14.69
N SER A 119 2.10 20.61 15.42
CA SER A 119 2.13 22.03 15.03
C SER A 119 2.53 22.20 13.56
N LEU A 120 1.91 23.11 12.83
CA LEU A 120 2.29 23.43 11.45
C LEU A 120 3.59 24.24 11.37
N VAL A 121 3.98 24.87 12.48
CA VAL A 121 5.22 25.63 12.62
C VAL A 121 6.18 24.82 13.49
N PRO A 122 7.43 24.63 13.07
CA PRO A 122 8.42 23.96 13.91
C PRO A 122 8.68 24.79 15.17
N GLU A 123 8.76 24.11 16.31
CA GLU A 123 9.20 24.74 17.56
C GLU A 123 10.61 25.34 17.39
N PRO A 124 10.92 26.48 18.06
CA PRO A 124 12.25 27.08 18.00
C PRO A 124 13.37 26.06 18.29
N GLY A 125 14.35 25.99 17.40
CA GLY A 125 15.48 25.07 17.51
C GLY A 125 15.19 23.60 17.16
N ARG A 126 13.94 23.24 16.84
CA ARG A 126 13.59 21.90 16.32
C ARG A 126 13.56 21.89 14.80
N ARG A 127 14.02 20.78 14.22
CA ARG A 127 13.92 20.55 12.78
C ARG A 127 12.48 20.24 12.37
N PRO A 128 12.04 20.70 11.18
CA PRO A 128 10.70 20.43 10.68
C PRO A 128 10.49 18.92 10.42
N GLN A 129 9.28 18.42 10.69
CA GLN A 129 8.89 17.02 10.50
C GLN A 129 7.49 16.90 9.90
N PHE A 130 7.23 15.80 9.17
CA PHE A 130 5.93 15.47 8.59
C PHE A 130 5.36 16.60 7.72
N SER A 131 4.16 17.09 8.02
CA SER A 131 3.50 18.21 7.30
C SER A 131 4.34 19.48 7.26
N GLN A 132 5.18 19.75 8.28
CA GLN A 132 6.04 20.94 8.33
C GLN A 132 7.07 20.96 7.18
N LEU A 133 7.46 19.79 6.65
CA LEU A 133 8.39 19.69 5.51
C LEU A 133 7.82 20.27 4.21
N TYR A 134 6.50 20.43 4.13
CA TYR A 134 5.81 21.00 2.96
C TYR A 134 5.54 22.50 3.10
N ILE A 135 5.76 23.08 4.29
CA ILE A 135 5.47 24.48 4.61
C ILE A 135 6.77 25.28 4.82
N VAL A 136 7.80 24.64 5.38
CA VAL A 136 9.08 25.26 5.74
C VAL A 136 10.10 25.06 4.63
N ASP A 137 10.71 26.17 4.18
CA ASP A 137 11.86 26.28 3.27
C ASP A 137 12.08 25.14 2.25
N THR A 138 11.64 25.39 1.02
CA THR A 138 11.81 24.50 -0.13
C THR A 138 13.27 24.22 -0.47
N ALA A 139 14.21 25.11 -0.13
CA ALA A 139 15.62 24.94 -0.51
C ALA A 139 16.29 23.76 0.22
N ASN A 140 15.82 23.45 1.44
CA ASN A 140 16.42 22.41 2.30
C ASN A 140 15.52 21.16 2.46
N GLU A 141 14.40 21.10 1.74
CA GLU A 141 13.36 20.08 1.87
C GLU A 141 13.91 18.65 1.78
N VAL A 142 14.73 18.37 0.76
CA VAL A 142 15.31 17.04 0.51
C VAL A 142 16.20 16.59 1.67
N GLN A 143 17.05 17.49 2.18
CA GLN A 143 17.93 17.17 3.31
C GLN A 143 17.13 16.94 4.60
N ASN A 144 16.11 17.76 4.85
CA ASN A 144 15.22 17.62 6.00
C ASN A 144 14.49 16.27 5.98
N ARG A 145 13.97 15.88 4.82
CA ARG A 145 13.35 14.59 4.54
C ARG A 145 14.27 13.40 4.82
N LEU A 146 15.49 13.41 4.27
CA LEU A 146 16.48 12.34 4.47
C LEU A 146 16.91 12.21 5.94
N SER A 147 17.01 13.32 6.67
CA SER A 147 17.40 13.29 8.08
C SER A 147 16.37 12.61 8.99
N THR A 148 15.10 12.55 8.57
CA THR A 148 13.99 11.96 9.33
C THR A 148 13.97 10.42 9.25
N VAL A 149 14.74 9.81 8.35
CA VAL A 149 14.82 8.34 8.19
C VAL A 149 15.94 7.73 9.02
N LYS A 150 17.05 8.45 9.22
CA LYS A 150 18.24 7.95 9.93
C LYS A 150 18.05 7.66 11.44
N ARG A 151 16.86 7.95 12.00
CA ARG A 151 16.58 7.84 13.45
C ARG A 151 15.99 6.51 13.92
N THR A 152 15.69 5.55 13.06
CA THR A 152 15.05 4.28 13.46
C THR A 152 16.00 3.24 14.09
N GLY A 153 17.20 3.63 14.52
CA GLY A 153 18.24 2.73 15.03
C GLY A 153 18.45 2.70 16.55
N LYS A 154 17.66 3.42 17.36
CA LYS A 154 17.78 3.34 18.83
C LYS A 154 16.43 3.11 19.48
N THR A 155 16.27 1.92 20.05
CA THR A 155 15.18 1.50 20.92
C THR A 155 15.28 2.26 22.25
N GLU A 156 14.68 3.44 22.33
CA GLU A 156 14.22 3.99 23.60
C GLU A 156 12.72 3.80 23.68
N LYS A 157 12.22 3.33 24.83
CA LYS A 157 10.82 2.98 25.10
C LYS A 157 9.87 4.13 24.70
N GLN A 158 9.34 4.10 23.48
CA GLN A 158 8.42 5.13 22.97
C GLN A 158 7.44 4.49 22.01
N GLU A 159 6.18 4.90 22.13
CA GLU A 159 5.08 4.60 21.21
C GLU A 159 5.59 4.51 19.76
N THR A 160 5.51 3.32 19.16
CA THR A 160 6.03 3.11 17.82
C THR A 160 5.13 3.85 16.82
N TYR A 161 5.57 5.01 16.38
CA TYR A 161 4.89 5.80 15.36
C TYR A 161 5.00 5.10 14.00
N MET A 162 3.88 4.57 13.51
CA MET A 162 3.78 4.10 12.13
C MET A 162 3.58 5.31 11.22
N LYS A 163 4.47 5.50 10.25
CA LYS A 163 4.28 6.52 9.21
C LYS A 163 3.22 6.00 8.24
N LEU A 164 1.97 6.44 8.40
CA LEU A 164 0.94 6.18 7.40
C LEU A 164 1.25 7.06 6.19
N THR A 165 1.80 6.44 5.16
CA THR A 165 1.90 7.09 3.86
C THR A 165 0.52 7.04 3.23
N ALA A 166 -0.22 8.15 3.29
CA ALA A 166 -1.44 8.35 2.50
C ALA A 166 -1.13 8.65 1.03
N ALA A 167 0.14 8.60 0.60
CA ALA A 167 0.46 8.39 -0.80
C ALA A 167 0.27 6.90 -1.09
N LYS A 168 -0.93 6.54 -1.57
CA LYS A 168 -0.96 5.57 -2.67
C LYS A 168 -0.03 6.16 -3.74
N ILE A 169 1.23 5.72 -3.77
CA ILE A 169 1.82 5.46 -5.07
C ILE A 169 0.98 4.28 -5.56
N SER A 170 -0.18 4.60 -6.16
CA SER A 170 -0.88 3.64 -6.98
C SER A 170 0.10 3.31 -8.09
N VAL A 171 0.60 2.09 -8.01
CA VAL A 171 1.18 1.36 -9.13
C VAL A 171 0.02 0.64 -9.78
#